data_AF-A0A969MP47-F1
#
_entry.id   AF-A0A969MP47-F1
#
_cell.length_a   1.000
_cell.length_b   1.000
_cell.length_c   1.000
_cell.angle_alpha   90.00
_cell.angle_beta   90.00
_cell.angle_gamma   90.00
#
_symmetry.space_group_name_H-M   'P 1'
#
loop_
_entity.id
_entity.type
_entity.pdbx_description
1 polymer ?
#
loop_
_entity_poly.entity_id
_entity_poly.type
_entity_poly.pdbx_seq_one_letter_code
_entity_poly.pdbx_strand_id
1 'polypeptide(L)'
;MNNNLNILRDLSIPFPITASFREQAKSYASQYFTQDAQKRIYFQTLALLAVDAYLRMLNFDTNLTKPERWNAAVRLWSEANEIELPRLGNLECCVITTGQQYVTLPPEQLGDSCGLRIGYLFVEIASSEKTATLIGFLAADGETIDTEVAITNLQSMDELIDYLSQQEASSPKRAGQINDLTQEFTEQKITYLRNWLNNIYEEDWEPSMRGLQTITCKKKFQLAGLIFEIQLCVSQQNDDLMLVRVIVQAESGALPMGMQVSVPDESDIYTETVNEMANLISIPLELAHGEEFWVELRIEESFIKEYFIA
;
A
#
# COMPACT_ATOMS: atom_id res chain seq x y z
N MET A 1 21.71 -35.67 5.82
CA MET A 1 20.48 -34.86 5.75
C MET A 1 20.73 -33.34 5.71
N ASN A 2 21.98 -32.84 5.64
CA ASN A 2 22.29 -31.40 5.60
C ASN A 2 22.55 -30.79 4.21
N ASN A 3 22.46 -31.56 3.11
CA ASN A 3 22.94 -31.07 1.81
C ASN A 3 22.02 -29.99 1.21
N ASN A 4 20.71 -30.16 1.29
CA ASN A 4 19.74 -29.19 0.72
C ASN A 4 19.72 -27.86 1.49
N LEU A 5 19.90 -27.87 2.81
CA LEU A 5 19.96 -26.65 3.61
C LEU A 5 21.22 -25.82 3.30
N ASN A 6 22.33 -26.49 3.00
CA ASN A 6 23.55 -25.82 2.52
C ASN A 6 23.35 -25.25 1.11
N ILE A 7 22.73 -26.01 0.21
CA ILE A 7 22.41 -25.54 -1.15
C ILE A 7 21.48 -24.31 -1.12
N LEU A 8 20.43 -24.33 -0.30
CA LEU A 8 19.53 -23.18 -0.15
C LEU A 8 20.25 -21.96 0.43
N ARG A 9 21.20 -22.15 1.34
CA ARG A 9 22.04 -21.04 1.83
C ARG A 9 23.00 -20.51 0.76
N ASP A 10 23.54 -21.38 -0.08
CA ASP A 10 24.38 -20.96 -1.21
C ASP A 10 23.58 -20.21 -2.29
N LEU A 11 22.29 -20.54 -2.44
CA LEU A 11 21.34 -19.87 -3.35
C LEU A 11 20.57 -18.72 -2.69
N SER A 12 20.81 -18.46 -1.40
CA SER A 12 20.10 -17.41 -0.67
C SER A 12 20.58 -16.03 -1.10
N ILE A 13 19.68 -15.05 -1.02
CA ILE A 13 19.98 -13.68 -1.44
C ILE A 13 20.24 -12.83 -0.20
N PRO A 14 21.50 -12.45 0.10
CA PRO A 14 21.80 -11.49 1.14
C PRO A 14 21.42 -10.08 0.66
N PHE A 15 20.51 -9.45 1.41
CA PHE A 15 20.01 -8.11 1.14
C PHE A 15 20.43 -7.13 2.25
N PRO A 16 20.96 -5.94 1.91
CA PRO A 16 21.39 -4.97 2.91
C PRO A 16 20.18 -4.35 3.65
N ILE A 17 20.24 -4.33 4.98
CA ILE A 17 19.29 -3.58 5.82
C ILE A 17 19.86 -2.17 6.03
N THR A 18 19.20 -1.19 5.43
CA THR A 18 19.60 0.22 5.52
C THR A 18 19.34 0.80 6.92
N ALA A 19 19.89 1.98 7.21
CA ALA A 19 19.57 2.70 8.44
C ALA A 19 18.08 3.09 8.50
N SER A 20 17.53 3.53 7.37
CA SER A 20 16.10 3.87 7.24
C SER A 20 15.20 2.69 7.59
N PHE A 21 15.53 1.46 7.15
CA PHE A 21 14.73 0.29 7.50
C PHE A 21 14.72 0.01 9.00
N ARG A 22 15.87 0.14 9.68
CA ARG A 22 15.97 -0.01 11.13
C ARG A 22 15.20 1.07 11.88
N GLU A 23 15.21 2.31 11.39
CA GLU A 23 14.46 3.42 11.99
C GLU A 23 12.95 3.20 11.87
N GLN A 24 12.48 2.82 10.68
CA GLN A 24 11.08 2.51 10.42
C GLN A 24 10.61 1.31 11.27
N ALA A 25 11.38 0.22 11.30
CA ALA A 25 11.08 -0.94 12.14
C ALA A 25 11.03 -0.61 13.64
N LYS A 26 11.94 0.25 14.14
CA LYS A 26 11.90 0.74 15.53
C LYS A 26 10.63 1.54 15.81
N SER A 27 10.26 2.43 14.88
CA SER A 27 9.06 3.25 15.00
C SER A 27 7.81 2.38 15.13
N TYR A 28 7.66 1.35 14.30
CA TYR A 28 6.50 0.46 14.36
C TYR A 28 6.53 -0.46 15.58
N ALA A 29 7.69 -1.03 15.91
CA ALA A 29 7.85 -1.84 17.11
C ALA A 29 7.44 -1.05 18.36
N SER A 30 7.79 0.23 18.46
CA SER A 30 7.50 1.07 19.63
C SER A 30 6.03 1.26 19.95
N GLN A 31 5.13 0.94 19.00
CA GLN A 31 3.68 1.01 19.20
C GLN A 31 3.13 -0.14 20.06
N TYR A 32 3.91 -1.21 20.26
CA TYR A 32 3.47 -2.38 21.02
C TYR A 32 3.85 -2.29 22.49
N PHE A 33 3.01 -2.85 23.37
CA PHE A 33 3.16 -2.69 24.83
C PHE A 33 4.13 -3.67 25.49
N THR A 34 4.38 -4.85 24.89
CA THR A 34 5.24 -5.88 25.48
C THR A 34 6.57 -5.97 24.74
N GLN A 35 7.66 -6.16 25.48
CA GLN A 35 9.00 -6.26 24.91
C GLN A 35 9.12 -7.39 23.87
N ASP A 36 8.43 -8.52 24.09
CA ASP A 36 8.40 -9.63 23.15
C ASP A 36 7.67 -9.27 21.85
N ALA A 37 6.52 -8.58 21.94
CA ALA A 37 5.81 -8.12 20.75
C ALA A 37 6.60 -7.05 19.99
N GLN A 38 7.22 -6.09 20.69
CA GLN A 38 8.09 -5.09 20.08
C GLN A 38 9.24 -5.76 19.31
N LYS A 39 9.92 -6.73 19.92
CA LYS A 39 11.03 -7.46 19.29
C LYS A 39 10.56 -8.23 18.05
N ARG A 40 9.44 -8.93 18.14
CA ARG A 40 8.87 -9.69 17.02
C ARG A 40 8.50 -8.77 15.85
N ILE A 41 7.78 -7.69 16.13
CA ILE A 41 7.35 -6.71 15.12
C ILE A 41 8.55 -6.00 14.48
N TYR A 42 9.59 -5.72 15.25
CA TYR A 42 10.83 -5.16 14.74
C TYR A 42 11.44 -6.05 13.65
N PHE A 43 11.65 -7.33 13.94
CA PHE A 43 12.24 -8.26 12.97
C PHE A 43 11.32 -8.55 11.78
N GLN A 44 10.01 -8.67 12.01
CA GLN A 44 9.02 -8.83 10.93
C GLN A 44 9.03 -7.64 9.97
N THR A 45 9.07 -6.42 10.51
CA THR A 45 9.17 -5.20 9.70
C THR A 45 10.45 -5.19 8.87
N LEU A 46 11.60 -5.52 9.48
CA LEU A 46 12.87 -5.56 8.74
C LEU A 46 12.83 -6.54 7.58
N ALA A 47 12.24 -7.72 7.78
CA ALA A 47 12.09 -8.72 6.74
C ALA A 47 11.16 -8.24 5.62
N LEU A 48 10.00 -7.67 5.97
CA LEU A 48 9.07 -7.09 5.00
C LEU A 48 9.71 -6.00 4.13
N LEU A 49 10.45 -5.06 4.74
CA LEU A 49 11.12 -3.98 4.01
C LEU A 49 12.22 -4.50 3.07
N ALA A 50 12.97 -5.52 3.51
CA ALA A 50 13.97 -6.15 2.66
C ALA A 50 13.35 -6.88 1.47
N VAL A 51 12.25 -7.61 1.70
CA VAL A 51 11.51 -8.33 0.67
C VAL A 51 10.87 -7.36 -0.32
N ASP A 52 10.22 -6.31 0.16
CA ASP A 52 9.64 -5.24 -0.67
C ASP A 52 10.68 -4.64 -1.61
N ALA A 53 11.82 -4.23 -1.05
CA ALA A 53 12.88 -3.64 -1.85
C ALA A 53 13.47 -4.64 -2.86
N TYR A 54 13.63 -5.91 -2.49
CA TYR A 54 14.10 -6.95 -3.39
C TYR A 54 13.12 -7.18 -4.56
N LEU A 55 11.83 -7.34 -4.29
CA LEU A 55 10.82 -7.58 -5.32
C LEU A 55 10.67 -6.37 -6.26
N ARG A 56 10.71 -5.14 -5.72
CA ARG A 56 10.72 -3.92 -6.54
C ARG A 56 11.95 -3.80 -7.43
N MET A 57 13.13 -4.24 -6.96
CA MET A 57 14.33 -4.30 -7.79
C MET A 57 14.20 -5.27 -8.97
N LEU A 58 13.31 -6.27 -8.85
CA LEU A 58 12.97 -7.22 -9.90
C LEU A 58 11.73 -6.80 -10.71
N ASN A 59 11.30 -5.54 -10.59
CA ASN A 59 10.14 -4.98 -11.29
C ASN A 59 8.78 -5.59 -10.92
N PHE A 60 8.66 -6.25 -9.77
CA PHE A 60 7.36 -6.58 -9.21
C PHE A 60 6.81 -5.40 -8.42
N ASP A 61 5.57 -5.02 -8.71
CA ASP A 61 4.84 -4.05 -7.92
C ASP A 61 4.49 -4.66 -6.56
N THR A 62 4.69 -3.90 -5.48
CA THR A 62 4.38 -4.33 -4.11
C THR A 62 3.61 -3.23 -3.39
N ASN A 63 2.53 -3.63 -2.71
CA ASN A 63 1.74 -2.74 -1.88
C ASN A 63 2.13 -2.92 -0.40
N LEU A 64 3.08 -2.11 0.06
CA LEU A 64 3.51 -2.04 1.47
C LEU A 64 2.92 -0.81 2.21
N THR A 65 2.19 0.05 1.49
CA THR A 65 1.81 1.40 1.92
C THR A 65 0.45 1.50 2.59
N LYS A 66 -0.34 0.40 2.66
CA LYS A 66 -1.61 0.36 3.41
C LYS A 66 -1.37 0.73 4.89
N PRO A 67 -1.85 1.90 5.39
CA PRO A 67 -1.50 2.39 6.73
C PRO A 67 -2.14 1.57 7.87
N GLU A 68 -3.22 0.84 7.59
CA GLU A 68 -3.79 -0.19 8.47
C GLU A 68 -2.78 -1.27 8.86
N ARG A 69 -1.81 -1.55 7.96
CA ARG A 69 -0.72 -2.50 8.22
C ARG A 69 0.30 -1.96 9.22
N TRP A 70 0.25 -0.72 9.66
CA TRP A 70 1.27 -0.18 10.56
C TRP A 70 0.70 0.51 11.80
N ASN A 71 -0.60 0.31 12.04
CA ASN A 71 -1.30 0.76 13.23
C ASN A 71 -1.48 -0.40 14.22
N ALA A 72 -0.84 -0.33 15.38
CA ALA A 72 -0.93 -1.34 16.43
C ALA A 72 -2.36 -1.59 16.95
N ALA A 73 -3.26 -0.59 16.90
CA ALA A 73 -4.65 -0.75 17.31
C ALA A 73 -5.48 -1.57 16.30
N VAL A 74 -5.18 -1.44 15.00
CA VAL A 74 -5.78 -2.26 13.92
C VAL A 74 -5.17 -3.67 13.90
N ARG A 75 -3.89 -3.81 14.26
CA ARG A 75 -3.14 -5.08 14.33
C ARG A 75 -3.35 -5.92 15.59
N LEU A 76 -4.24 -5.54 16.52
CA LEU A 76 -4.49 -6.36 17.71
C LEU A 76 -4.97 -7.79 17.37
N TRP A 77 -5.42 -8.01 16.12
CA TRP A 77 -6.05 -9.25 15.64
C TRP A 77 -5.39 -9.91 14.41
N SER A 78 -4.40 -9.28 13.77
CA SER A 78 -3.69 -9.86 12.62
C SER A 78 -2.21 -9.47 12.64
N GLU A 79 -1.33 -10.48 12.75
CA GLU A 79 0.11 -10.30 12.63
C GLU A 79 0.46 -10.08 11.14
N ALA A 80 0.23 -8.87 10.64
CA ALA A 80 0.44 -8.54 9.23
C ALA A 80 1.90 -8.71 8.79
N ASN A 81 2.21 -9.91 8.32
CA ASN A 81 3.47 -10.32 7.72
C ASN A 81 3.33 -10.46 6.21
N GLU A 82 2.19 -10.08 5.64
CA GLU A 82 1.88 -10.24 4.22
C GLU A 82 2.38 -9.03 3.40
N ILE A 83 3.02 -9.32 2.28
CA ILE A 83 3.28 -8.39 1.19
C ILE A 83 2.32 -8.70 0.05
N GLU A 84 1.58 -7.69 -0.36
CA GLU A 84 0.62 -7.80 -1.46
C GLU A 84 1.33 -7.48 -2.77
N LEU A 85 1.20 -8.40 -3.71
CA LEU A 85 1.60 -8.27 -5.10
C LEU A 85 0.33 -8.04 -5.91
N PRO A 86 0.09 -6.80 -6.39
CA PRO A 86 -1.11 -6.48 -7.15
C PRO A 86 -1.34 -7.48 -8.27
N ARG A 87 -2.59 -7.94 -8.43
CA ARG A 87 -3.04 -8.90 -9.45
C ARG A 87 -2.50 -10.34 -9.31
N LEU A 88 -1.59 -10.60 -8.36
CA LEU A 88 -1.07 -11.93 -8.06
C LEU A 88 -1.62 -12.47 -6.75
N GLY A 89 -1.62 -11.66 -5.70
CA GLY A 89 -2.07 -12.05 -4.37
C GLY A 89 -1.05 -11.69 -3.29
N ASN A 90 -1.10 -12.37 -2.15
CA ASN A 90 -0.30 -12.06 -0.97
C ASN A 90 0.78 -13.11 -0.73
N LEU A 91 2.02 -12.67 -0.52
CA LEU A 91 3.12 -13.48 0.02
C LEU A 91 3.26 -13.21 1.51
N GLU A 92 3.31 -14.25 2.33
CA GLU A 92 3.57 -14.09 3.76
C GLU A 92 5.07 -14.18 4.06
N CYS A 93 5.60 -13.19 4.78
CA CYS A 93 7.00 -13.10 5.15
C CYS A 93 7.26 -13.72 6.53
N CYS A 94 7.95 -14.85 6.55
CA CYS A 94 8.28 -15.59 7.76
C CYS A 94 9.73 -15.30 8.19
N VAL A 95 9.90 -14.67 9.36
CA VAL A 95 11.21 -14.48 9.95
C VAL A 95 11.69 -15.78 10.61
N ILE A 96 12.88 -16.24 10.24
CA ILE A 96 13.49 -17.42 10.83
C ILE A 96 14.76 -17.06 11.61
N THR A 97 15.12 -17.93 12.54
CA THR A 97 16.37 -17.81 13.31
C THR A 97 17.49 -18.62 12.68
N THR A 98 18.73 -18.15 12.83
CA THR A 98 19.91 -18.86 12.34
C THR A 98 19.98 -20.27 12.93
N GLY A 99 19.97 -21.28 12.07
CA GLY A 99 20.04 -22.69 12.49
C GLY A 99 18.70 -23.33 12.85
N GLN A 100 17.59 -22.59 12.69
CA GLN A 100 16.26 -23.18 12.69
C GLN A 100 16.17 -24.26 11.61
N GLN A 101 15.47 -25.36 11.90
CA GLN A 101 15.30 -26.48 10.96
C GLN A 101 13.86 -26.64 10.49
N TYR A 102 12.91 -26.19 11.32
CA TYR A 102 11.48 -26.29 11.11
C TYR A 102 10.83 -24.94 11.40
N VAL A 103 9.84 -24.57 10.59
CA VAL A 103 9.04 -23.37 10.78
C VAL A 103 7.59 -23.79 10.83
N THR A 104 6.89 -23.38 11.89
CA THR A 104 5.44 -23.51 11.96
C THR A 104 4.84 -22.41 11.11
N LEU A 105 4.10 -22.80 10.06
CA LEU A 105 3.33 -21.83 9.30
C LEU A 105 2.19 -21.32 10.17
N PRO A 106 1.88 -20.01 10.13
CA PRO A 106 0.71 -19.49 10.78
C PRO A 106 -0.55 -20.14 10.18
N PRO A 107 -1.58 -20.42 11.01
CA PRO A 107 -2.80 -21.04 10.54
C PRO A 107 -3.40 -20.19 9.42
N GLU A 108 -3.93 -20.86 8.39
CA GLU A 108 -4.72 -20.22 7.34
C GLU A 108 -5.93 -19.56 8.02
N GLN A 109 -5.85 -18.26 8.33
CA GLN A 109 -6.97 -17.53 8.89
C GLN A 109 -8.07 -17.47 7.83
N LEU A 110 -9.05 -18.37 7.94
CA LEU A 110 -10.38 -18.18 7.37
C LEU A 110 -11.00 -16.96 8.03
N GLY A 111 -10.75 -15.78 7.46
CA GLY A 111 -11.38 -14.55 7.91
C GLY A 111 -10.79 -13.35 7.17
N ASP A 112 -11.58 -12.80 6.25
CA ASP A 112 -11.58 -11.43 5.73
C ASP A 112 -10.22 -10.76 5.41
N SER A 113 -9.13 -11.52 5.29
CA SER A 113 -7.87 -11.05 4.75
C SER A 113 -8.05 -10.80 3.25
N CYS A 114 -7.91 -9.53 2.89
CA CYS A 114 -8.15 -9.01 1.56
C CYS A 114 -7.09 -9.57 0.58
N GLY A 115 -7.32 -10.76 0.00
CA GLY A 115 -6.55 -11.29 -1.13
C GLY A 115 -6.26 -12.79 -1.09
N LEU A 116 -6.01 -13.36 -2.27
CA LEU A 116 -5.55 -14.75 -2.44
C LEU A 116 -4.11 -14.88 -1.90
N ARG A 117 -3.86 -15.74 -0.91
CA ARG A 117 -2.51 -16.08 -0.48
C ARG A 117 -1.85 -16.99 -1.53
N ILE A 118 -0.69 -16.59 -2.02
CA ILE A 118 0.03 -17.33 -3.08
C ILE A 118 1.29 -18.03 -2.58
N GLY A 119 1.77 -17.71 -1.37
CA GLY A 119 2.85 -18.46 -0.74
C GLY A 119 3.50 -17.77 0.44
N TYR A 120 4.61 -18.34 0.87
CA TYR A 120 5.39 -17.96 2.03
C TYR A 120 6.84 -17.72 1.61
N LEU A 121 7.45 -16.66 2.17
CA LEU A 121 8.82 -16.27 1.92
C LEU A 121 9.59 -16.24 3.23
N PHE A 122 10.72 -16.94 3.29
CA PHE A 122 11.47 -17.12 4.53
C PHE A 122 12.71 -16.25 4.55
N VAL A 123 12.85 -15.46 5.62
CA VAL A 123 13.92 -14.46 5.75
C VAL A 123 14.66 -14.64 7.08
N GLU A 124 15.98 -14.76 7.01
CA GLU A 124 16.85 -14.76 8.18
C GLU A 124 17.41 -13.36 8.42
N ILE A 125 17.23 -12.78 9.60
CA ILE A 125 17.85 -11.49 9.96
C ILE A 125 19.13 -11.75 10.75
N ALA A 126 20.26 -11.25 10.24
CA ALA A 126 21.54 -11.38 10.92
C ALA A 126 21.53 -10.67 12.28
N SER A 127 22.25 -11.18 13.27
CA SER A 127 22.34 -10.55 14.61
C SER A 127 22.91 -9.13 14.59
N SER A 128 23.58 -8.74 13.50
CA SER A 128 24.06 -7.37 13.28
C SER A 128 22.96 -6.40 12.86
N GLU A 129 21.79 -6.91 12.44
CA GLU A 129 20.65 -6.14 11.90
C GLU A 129 21.02 -5.30 10.65
N LYS A 130 22.09 -5.70 9.97
CA LYS A 130 22.60 -5.04 8.75
C LYS A 130 22.34 -5.85 7.48
N THR A 131 21.91 -7.09 7.61
CA THR A 131 21.67 -8.00 6.50
C THR A 131 20.44 -8.85 6.78
N ALA A 132 19.53 -8.91 5.82
CA ALA A 132 18.45 -9.85 5.73
C ALA A 132 18.81 -10.86 4.64
N THR A 133 18.77 -12.14 4.92
CA THR A 133 19.04 -13.19 3.94
C THR A 133 17.72 -13.81 3.54
N LEU A 134 17.34 -13.69 2.26
CA LEU A 134 16.14 -14.33 1.71
C LEU A 134 16.51 -15.78 1.40
N ILE A 135 15.97 -16.71 2.19
CA ILE A 135 16.41 -18.11 2.23
C ILE A 135 15.72 -18.96 1.19
N GLY A 136 14.42 -18.75 1.00
CA GLY A 136 13.63 -19.56 0.08
C GLY A 136 12.14 -19.30 0.20
N PHE A 137 11.40 -20.00 -0.64
CA PHE A 137 9.98 -19.79 -0.90
C PHE A 137 9.19 -21.11 -0.74
N LEU A 138 7.91 -21.01 -0.44
CA LEU A 138 6.96 -22.10 -0.47
C LEU A 138 5.65 -21.61 -1.07
N ALA A 139 5.19 -22.22 -2.16
CA ALA A 139 3.90 -21.89 -2.75
C ALA A 139 2.74 -22.33 -1.85
N ALA A 140 1.66 -21.54 -1.82
CA ALA A 140 0.41 -21.94 -1.19
C ALA A 140 -0.40 -22.79 -2.19
N ASP A 141 -0.51 -24.08 -1.94
CA ASP A 141 -1.21 -25.05 -2.82
C ASP A 141 -2.63 -25.40 -2.32
N GLY A 142 -3.16 -24.66 -1.35
CA GLY A 142 -4.52 -24.84 -0.82
C GLY A 142 -4.67 -26.05 0.11
N GLU A 143 -3.59 -26.79 0.40
CA GLU A 143 -3.59 -27.93 1.34
C GLU A 143 -2.76 -27.67 2.61
N THR A 144 -2.13 -26.51 2.76
CA THR A 144 -1.30 -26.14 3.93
C THR A 144 -2.14 -25.79 5.17
N ILE A 145 -2.72 -26.84 5.78
CA ILE A 145 -3.31 -26.81 7.13
C ILE A 145 -2.17 -26.97 8.14
N ASP A 146 -2.02 -26.03 9.10
CA ASP A 146 -1.15 -26.12 10.31
C ASP A 146 0.02 -27.11 10.22
N THR A 147 0.94 -26.88 9.28
CA THR A 147 2.04 -27.81 8.99
C THR A 147 3.38 -27.21 9.44
N GLU A 148 4.14 -27.97 10.23
CA GLU A 148 5.56 -27.70 10.44
C GLU A 148 6.31 -27.99 9.13
N VAL A 149 6.92 -26.96 8.55
CA VAL A 149 7.68 -27.07 7.30
C VAL A 149 9.17 -27.16 7.63
N ALA A 150 9.82 -28.20 7.14
CA ALA A 150 11.27 -28.29 7.19
C ALA A 150 11.90 -27.30 6.20
N ILE A 151 12.89 -26.53 6.64
CA ILE A 151 13.58 -25.53 5.79
C ILE A 151 14.23 -26.17 4.56
N THR A 152 14.58 -27.46 4.62
CA THR A 152 15.10 -28.21 3.47
C THR A 152 14.11 -28.42 2.33
N ASN A 153 12.81 -28.17 2.58
CA ASN A 153 11.74 -28.32 1.60
C ASN A 153 11.39 -27.00 0.92
N LEU A 154 12.04 -25.90 1.31
CA LEU A 154 11.85 -24.62 0.66
C LEU A 154 12.43 -24.67 -0.75
N GLN A 155 11.73 -24.00 -1.66
CA GLN A 155 12.17 -23.70 -3.00
C GLN A 155 13.18 -22.56 -2.97
N SER A 156 14.05 -22.52 -3.98
CA SER A 156 15.03 -21.45 -4.11
C SER A 156 14.38 -20.09 -4.41
N MET A 157 15.15 -19.01 -4.26
CA MET A 157 14.69 -17.67 -4.64
C MET A 157 14.48 -17.53 -6.16
N ASP A 158 15.18 -18.30 -6.99
CA ASP A 158 14.96 -18.33 -8.44
C ASP A 158 13.60 -18.97 -8.77
N GLU A 159 13.24 -20.05 -8.07
CA GLU A 159 11.93 -20.70 -8.20
C GLU A 159 10.78 -19.77 -7.79
N LEU A 160 10.99 -18.87 -6.82
CA LEU A 160 10.01 -17.80 -6.53
C LEU A 160 9.78 -16.92 -7.76
N ILE A 161 10.84 -16.48 -8.45
CA ILE A 161 10.71 -15.58 -9.59
C ILE A 161 10.01 -16.28 -10.75
N ASP A 162 10.36 -17.55 -11.01
CA ASP A 162 9.69 -18.38 -12.01
C ASP A 162 8.21 -18.59 -11.65
N TYR A 163 7.90 -18.82 -10.37
CA TYR A 163 6.53 -18.96 -9.88
C TYR A 163 5.73 -17.67 -10.08
N LEU A 164 6.25 -16.52 -9.66
CA LEU A 164 5.57 -15.23 -9.82
C LEU A 164 5.34 -14.89 -11.29
N SER A 165 6.33 -15.13 -12.16
CA SER A 165 6.21 -14.92 -13.60
C SER A 165 5.15 -15.84 -14.23
N GLN A 166 5.05 -17.10 -13.78
CA GLN A 166 4.01 -18.02 -14.21
C GLN A 166 2.62 -17.59 -13.74
N GLN A 167 2.50 -17.06 -12.52
CA GLN A 167 1.25 -16.49 -12.02
C GLN A 167 0.84 -15.26 -12.82
N GLU A 168 1.77 -14.37 -13.18
CA GLU A 168 1.48 -13.23 -14.07
C GLU A 168 0.98 -13.67 -15.44
N ALA A 169 1.55 -14.74 -16.01
CA ALA A 169 1.18 -15.28 -17.31
C ALA A 169 -0.13 -16.09 -17.28
N SER A 170 -0.41 -16.80 -16.18
CA SER A 170 -1.56 -17.68 -16.01
C SER A 170 -2.77 -16.99 -15.39
N SER A 171 -2.57 -15.83 -14.75
CA SER A 171 -3.65 -15.00 -14.27
C SER A 171 -4.49 -14.62 -15.49
N PRO A 172 -5.73 -15.12 -15.61
CA PRO A 172 -6.56 -14.77 -16.74
C PRO A 172 -6.62 -13.25 -16.76
N LYS A 173 -6.27 -12.62 -17.89
CA LYS A 173 -6.78 -11.28 -18.19
C LYS A 173 -8.28 -11.39 -17.98
N ARG A 174 -8.78 -11.02 -16.81
CA ARG A 174 -10.20 -11.11 -16.48
C ARG A 174 -10.87 -10.07 -17.36
N ALA A 175 -11.19 -10.49 -18.58
CA ALA A 175 -12.26 -9.96 -19.39
C ALA A 175 -13.55 -10.31 -18.65
N GLY A 176 -13.83 -9.54 -17.62
CA GLY A 176 -14.91 -9.76 -16.67
C GLY A 176 -14.95 -8.55 -15.75
N GLN A 177 -15.53 -7.47 -16.28
CA GLN A 177 -15.92 -6.24 -15.56
C GLN A 177 -14.91 -5.80 -14.50
N ILE A 178 -13.75 -5.36 -14.99
CA ILE A 178 -12.96 -4.34 -14.29
C ILE A 178 -13.85 -3.10 -14.32
N ASN A 179 -14.34 -2.66 -13.16
CA ASN A 179 -14.85 -1.30 -13.05
C ASN A 179 -13.69 -0.40 -13.48
N ASP A 180 -13.88 0.38 -14.55
CA ASP A 180 -12.85 1.17 -15.25
C ASP A 180 -11.92 1.96 -14.31
N LEU A 181 -12.35 2.26 -13.08
CA LEU A 181 -11.54 2.94 -12.06
C LEU A 181 -10.28 2.14 -11.65
N THR A 182 -10.36 0.84 -11.36
CA THR A 182 -9.24 0.14 -10.65
C THR A 182 -7.98 0.00 -11.52
N GLN A 183 -8.15 -0.08 -12.84
CA GLN A 183 -7.04 -0.09 -13.80
C GLN A 183 -6.43 1.31 -13.97
N GLU A 184 -7.26 2.35 -13.89
CA GLU A 184 -6.83 3.75 -13.92
C GLU A 184 -5.97 4.10 -12.70
N PHE A 185 -6.37 3.69 -11.49
CA PHE A 185 -5.58 3.94 -10.27
C PHE A 185 -4.20 3.28 -10.31
N THR A 186 -4.07 2.10 -10.91
CA THR A 186 -2.81 1.34 -10.94
C THR A 186 -1.73 2.00 -11.81
N GLU A 187 -2.12 2.76 -12.84
CA GLU A 187 -1.20 3.44 -13.75
C GLU A 187 -0.93 4.91 -13.35
N GLN A 188 -1.67 5.44 -12.37
CA GLN A 188 -1.69 6.87 -12.04
C GLN A 188 -0.96 7.18 -10.73
N LYS A 189 -0.52 8.43 -10.59
CA LYS A 189 0.13 8.91 -9.36
C LYS A 189 -0.91 9.02 -8.23
N ILE A 190 -0.97 8.02 -7.37
CA ILE A 190 -1.89 7.98 -6.22
C ILE A 190 -1.36 8.84 -5.07
N THR A 191 -2.20 9.74 -4.54
CA THR A 191 -1.92 10.55 -3.35
C THR A 191 -2.62 9.97 -2.12
N TYR A 192 -1.89 9.71 -1.04
CA TYR A 192 -2.45 9.12 0.18
C TYR A 192 -2.74 10.22 1.21
N LEU A 193 -4.00 10.58 1.41
CA LEU A 193 -4.38 11.73 2.23
C LEU A 193 -3.96 11.59 3.70
N ARG A 194 -3.93 10.36 4.22
CA ARG A 194 -3.40 10.08 5.57
C ARG A 194 -1.92 10.45 5.74
N ASN A 195 -1.11 10.48 4.67
CA ASN A 195 0.29 10.93 4.75
C ASN A 195 0.38 12.40 5.18
N TRP A 196 -0.56 13.23 4.72
CA TRP A 196 -0.61 14.64 5.05
C TRP A 196 -0.84 14.85 6.55
N LEU A 197 -1.73 14.06 7.17
CA LEU A 197 -1.92 14.07 8.63
C LEU A 197 -0.60 13.83 9.38
N ASN A 198 0.28 12.99 8.82
CA ASN A 198 1.59 12.62 9.35
C ASN A 198 2.78 13.49 8.87
N ASN A 199 2.53 14.67 8.28
CA ASN A 199 3.57 15.59 7.76
C ASN A 199 4.41 15.00 6.61
N ILE A 200 3.89 14.01 5.90
CA ILE A 200 4.49 13.46 4.69
C ILE A 200 3.69 14.01 3.51
N TYR A 201 4.32 14.77 2.63
CA TYR A 201 3.68 15.40 1.48
C TYR A 201 4.40 15.00 0.20
N GLU A 202 3.65 14.83 -0.88
CA GLU A 202 4.20 14.68 -2.22
C GLU A 202 4.75 16.03 -2.73
N GLU A 203 5.77 16.01 -3.60
CA GLU A 203 6.46 17.23 -4.09
C GLU A 203 5.53 18.30 -4.72
N ASP A 204 4.36 17.89 -5.23
CA ASP A 204 3.44 18.78 -5.95
C ASP A 204 2.30 19.34 -5.07
N TRP A 205 2.18 18.89 -3.81
CA TRP A 205 1.13 19.33 -2.89
C TRP A 205 1.71 20.28 -1.84
N GLU A 206 1.22 21.51 -1.81
CA GLU A 206 1.64 22.52 -0.84
C GLU A 206 0.70 22.50 0.38
N PRO A 207 1.20 22.27 1.60
CA PRO A 207 0.40 22.42 2.81
C PRO A 207 0.08 23.90 3.06
N SER A 208 -1.20 24.26 3.12
CA SER A 208 -1.64 25.65 3.32
C SER A 208 -2.10 25.95 4.75
N MET A 209 -2.77 24.99 5.41
CA MET A 209 -3.27 25.14 6.78
C MET A 209 -3.21 23.80 7.53
N ARG A 210 -2.87 23.85 8.82
CA ARG A 210 -2.92 22.70 9.73
C ARG A 210 -3.64 23.09 11.03
N GLY A 211 -4.74 22.40 11.31
CA GLY A 211 -5.40 22.36 12.61
C GLY A 211 -5.03 21.08 13.38
N LEU A 212 -5.60 20.91 14.58
CA LEU A 212 -5.37 19.72 15.42
C LEU A 212 -5.88 18.41 14.77
N GLN A 213 -6.96 18.48 14.00
CA GLN A 213 -7.60 17.34 13.33
C GLN A 213 -7.88 17.61 11.86
N THR A 214 -7.40 18.74 11.34
CA THR A 214 -7.67 19.19 9.98
C THR A 214 -6.37 19.52 9.27
N ILE A 215 -6.22 19.08 8.03
CA ILE A 215 -5.14 19.52 7.17
C ILE A 215 -5.69 20.00 5.84
N THR A 216 -5.07 21.03 5.31
CA THR A 216 -5.41 21.58 4.03
C THR A 216 -4.17 21.59 3.16
N CYS A 217 -4.24 20.85 2.06
CA CYS A 217 -3.22 20.86 1.03
C CYS A 217 -3.83 21.40 -0.26
N LYS A 218 -3.01 22.08 -1.05
CA LYS A 218 -3.41 22.67 -2.31
C LYS A 218 -2.42 22.32 -3.42
N LYS A 219 -2.93 22.22 -4.64
CA LYS A 219 -2.14 21.99 -5.83
C LYS A 219 -2.68 22.83 -6.97
N LYS A 220 -1.77 23.41 -7.75
CA LYS A 220 -2.11 24.23 -8.92
C LYS A 220 -2.05 23.39 -10.18
N PHE A 221 -2.99 23.63 -11.07
CA PHE A 221 -3.13 22.92 -12.34
C PHE A 221 -3.41 23.88 -13.48
N GLN A 222 -2.92 23.55 -14.66
CA GLN A 222 -3.27 24.26 -15.88
C GLN A 222 -4.26 23.42 -16.69
N LEU A 223 -5.42 23.99 -17.02
CA LEU A 223 -6.46 23.35 -17.82
C LEU A 223 -7.06 24.37 -18.80
N ALA A 224 -7.13 24.02 -20.08
CA ALA A 224 -7.65 24.90 -21.14
C ALA A 224 -6.99 26.31 -21.16
N GLY A 225 -5.72 26.41 -20.76
CA GLY A 225 -4.98 27.68 -20.70
C GLY A 225 -5.25 28.54 -19.47
N LEU A 226 -6.09 28.08 -18.54
CA LEU A 226 -6.37 28.72 -17.25
C LEU A 226 -5.67 27.98 -16.12
N ILE A 227 -5.38 28.68 -15.02
CA ILE A 227 -4.79 28.09 -13.82
C ILE A 227 -5.87 27.94 -12.76
N PHE A 228 -6.00 26.72 -12.25
CA PHE A 228 -6.89 26.34 -11.16
C PHE A 228 -6.11 25.91 -9.94
N GLU A 229 -6.65 26.20 -8.77
CA GLU A 229 -6.17 25.67 -7.49
C GLU A 229 -7.20 24.65 -7.00
N ILE A 230 -6.75 23.40 -6.82
CA ILE A 230 -7.51 22.39 -6.10
C ILE A 230 -6.99 22.37 -4.67
N GLN A 231 -7.89 22.57 -3.73
CA GLN A 231 -7.62 22.48 -2.31
C GLN A 231 -8.41 21.32 -1.72
N LEU A 232 -7.72 20.43 -1.01
CA LEU A 232 -8.33 19.36 -0.24
C LEU A 232 -8.20 19.69 1.24
N CYS A 233 -9.34 19.92 1.90
CA CYS A 233 -9.40 19.98 3.36
C CYS A 233 -9.79 18.61 3.90
N VAL A 234 -8.85 17.96 4.56
CA VAL A 234 -9.00 16.64 5.15
C VAL A 234 -9.20 16.79 6.65
N SER A 235 -10.23 16.17 7.19
CA SER A 235 -10.47 16.13 8.63
C SER A 235 -10.86 14.74 9.10
N GLN A 236 -10.27 14.30 10.22
CA GLN A 236 -10.61 13.02 10.81
C GLN A 236 -11.79 13.19 11.77
N GLN A 237 -12.90 12.52 11.50
CA GLN A 237 -14.11 12.60 12.32
C GLN A 237 -14.12 11.53 13.43
N ASN A 238 -13.71 10.30 13.09
CA ASN A 238 -13.53 9.18 14.01
C ASN A 238 -12.48 8.20 13.42
N ASP A 239 -12.37 6.98 13.97
CA ASP A 239 -11.35 6.02 13.51
C ASP A 239 -11.67 5.41 12.13
N ASP A 240 -12.92 5.45 11.69
CA ASP A 240 -13.41 4.76 10.49
C ASP A 240 -13.73 5.70 9.31
N LEU A 241 -14.03 6.97 9.60
CA LEU A 241 -14.50 7.95 8.61
C LEU A 241 -13.60 9.18 8.54
N MET A 242 -13.29 9.58 7.32
CA MET A 242 -12.61 10.81 6.99
C MET A 242 -13.50 11.73 6.17
N LEU A 243 -13.56 12.99 6.57
CA LEU A 243 -14.31 14.01 5.86
C LEU A 243 -13.33 14.81 4.99
N VAL A 244 -13.50 14.72 3.68
CA VAL A 244 -12.68 15.41 2.69
C VAL A 244 -13.53 16.46 2.02
N ARG A 245 -13.09 17.71 2.02
CA ARG A 245 -13.73 18.78 1.27
C ARG A 245 -12.85 19.17 0.10
N VAL A 246 -13.35 18.91 -1.11
CA VAL A 246 -12.75 19.33 -2.37
C VAL A 246 -13.18 20.76 -2.66
N ILE A 247 -12.23 21.67 -2.79
CA ILE A 247 -12.48 23.07 -3.13
C ILE A 247 -11.72 23.38 -4.41
N VAL A 248 -12.42 23.88 -5.43
CA VAL A 248 -11.83 24.26 -6.71
C VAL A 248 -12.04 25.74 -6.95
N GLN A 249 -10.95 26.45 -7.26
CA GLN A 249 -10.94 27.89 -7.53
C GLN A 249 -10.11 28.20 -8.77
N ALA A 250 -10.48 29.23 -9.53
CA ALA A 250 -9.64 29.75 -10.60
C ALA A 250 -8.76 30.89 -10.07
N GLU A 251 -7.50 30.96 -10.52
CA GLU A 251 -6.59 32.05 -10.14
C GLU A 251 -7.05 33.41 -10.72
N SER A 252 -7.85 33.40 -11.79
CA SER A 252 -8.55 34.57 -12.34
C SER A 252 -9.67 35.10 -11.43
N GLY A 253 -10.08 34.34 -10.41
CA GLY A 253 -11.11 34.69 -9.44
C GLY A 253 -12.54 34.26 -9.81
N ALA A 254 -12.81 33.88 -11.06
CA ALA A 254 -14.12 33.39 -11.50
C ALA A 254 -13.96 32.07 -12.26
N LEU A 255 -14.81 31.08 -11.93
CA LEU A 255 -14.83 29.80 -12.63
C LEU A 255 -15.51 29.96 -14.00
N PRO A 256 -15.00 29.32 -15.06
CA PRO A 256 -15.60 29.39 -16.38
C PRO A 256 -16.96 28.69 -16.41
N MET A 257 -17.92 29.28 -17.12
CA MET A 257 -19.24 28.70 -17.35
C MET A 257 -19.12 27.35 -18.04
N GLY A 258 -19.89 26.36 -17.58
CA GLY A 258 -19.86 24.99 -18.10
C GLY A 258 -18.71 24.13 -17.57
N MET A 259 -17.83 24.67 -16.71
CA MET A 259 -16.84 23.85 -15.99
C MET A 259 -17.53 22.83 -15.11
N GLN A 260 -16.97 21.62 -15.06
CA GLN A 260 -17.46 20.52 -14.27
C GLN A 260 -16.39 20.04 -13.29
N VAL A 261 -16.81 19.73 -12.07
CA VAL A 261 -16.00 19.03 -11.07
C VAL A 261 -16.74 17.76 -10.70
N SER A 262 -16.09 16.62 -10.89
CA SER A 262 -16.69 15.30 -10.65
C SER A 262 -15.90 14.53 -9.58
N VAL A 263 -16.63 13.85 -8.71
CA VAL A 263 -16.11 12.97 -7.65
C VAL A 263 -17.00 11.72 -7.55
N PRO A 264 -16.46 10.56 -7.14
CA PRO A 264 -17.29 9.38 -6.89
C PRO A 264 -18.19 9.58 -5.66
N ASP A 265 -19.40 9.01 -5.71
CA ASP A 265 -20.42 9.03 -4.66
C ASP A 265 -21.07 7.65 -4.56
N GLU A 266 -20.63 6.83 -3.60
CA GLU A 266 -21.02 5.43 -3.42
C GLU A 266 -20.88 4.56 -4.70
N SER A 267 -21.95 4.47 -5.51
CA SER A 267 -22.01 3.70 -6.76
C SER A 267 -22.18 4.56 -8.01
N ASP A 268 -22.28 5.88 -7.85
CA ASP A 268 -22.50 6.86 -8.92
C ASP A 268 -21.37 7.93 -8.93
N ILE A 269 -21.46 8.87 -9.87
CA ILE A 269 -20.55 10.00 -9.98
C ILE A 269 -21.33 11.28 -9.69
N TYR A 270 -20.95 11.98 -8.64
CA TYR A 270 -21.43 13.33 -8.38
C TYR A 270 -20.68 14.32 -9.27
N THR A 271 -21.41 15.20 -9.97
CA THR A 271 -20.82 16.24 -10.83
C THR A 271 -21.45 17.59 -10.57
N GLU A 272 -20.64 18.55 -10.15
CA GLU A 272 -21.04 19.95 -9.98
C GLU A 272 -20.66 20.74 -11.24
N THR A 273 -21.63 21.46 -11.83
CA THR A 273 -21.42 22.26 -13.05
C THR A 273 -21.61 23.75 -12.77
N VAL A 274 -20.69 24.58 -13.25
CA VAL A 274 -20.78 26.04 -13.16
C VAL A 274 -21.81 26.56 -14.15
N ASN A 275 -23.06 26.71 -13.70
CA ASN A 275 -24.17 27.21 -14.52
C ASN A 275 -24.45 28.71 -14.35
N GLU A 276 -23.85 29.34 -13.35
CA GLU A 276 -23.95 30.76 -13.05
C GLU A 276 -22.58 31.29 -12.60
N MET A 277 -22.42 32.60 -12.42
CA MET A 277 -21.16 33.17 -11.94
C MET A 277 -20.81 32.62 -10.55
N ALA A 278 -19.78 31.78 -10.48
CA ALA A 278 -19.25 31.21 -9.24
C ALA A 278 -17.75 31.45 -9.16
N ASN A 279 -17.26 31.70 -7.94
CA ASN A 279 -15.82 31.89 -7.68
C ASN A 279 -15.16 30.59 -7.20
N LEU A 280 -15.96 29.64 -6.71
CA LEU A 280 -15.50 28.35 -6.21
C LEU A 280 -16.56 27.27 -6.36
N ILE A 281 -16.11 26.03 -6.43
CA ILE A 281 -16.90 24.82 -6.21
C ILE A 281 -16.40 24.18 -4.90
N SER A 282 -17.31 23.65 -4.06
CA SER A 282 -16.96 23.02 -2.78
C SER A 282 -17.79 21.75 -2.56
N ILE A 283 -17.19 20.59 -2.74
CA ILE A 283 -17.85 19.30 -2.59
C ILE A 283 -17.35 18.60 -1.31
N PRO A 284 -18.22 18.35 -0.32
CA PRO A 284 -17.88 17.50 0.82
C PRO A 284 -18.04 16.02 0.45
N LEU A 285 -17.07 15.22 0.87
CA LEU A 285 -17.05 13.76 0.77
C LEU A 285 -16.88 13.18 2.18
N GLU A 286 -17.67 12.16 2.47
CA GLU A 286 -17.48 11.30 3.64
C GLU A 286 -16.96 9.96 3.12
N LEU A 287 -15.71 9.65 3.47
CA LEU A 287 -14.99 8.51 2.91
C LEU A 287 -14.61 7.57 4.05
N ALA A 288 -14.78 6.27 3.81
CA ALA A 288 -14.20 5.26 4.67
C ALA A 288 -12.68 5.30 4.55
N HIS A 289 -11.99 4.94 5.62
CA HIS A 289 -10.53 4.84 5.57
C HIS A 289 -10.07 3.84 4.49
N GLY A 290 -9.08 4.23 3.68
CA GLY A 290 -8.57 3.40 2.58
C GLY A 290 -9.46 3.38 1.33
N GLU A 291 -10.56 4.14 1.32
CA GLU A 291 -11.43 4.28 0.15
C GLU A 291 -10.70 5.02 -0.99
N GLU A 292 -10.73 4.41 -2.17
CA GLU A 292 -10.18 4.97 -3.40
C GLU A 292 -11.17 5.96 -4.00
N PHE A 293 -10.73 7.20 -4.24
CA PHE A 293 -11.56 8.20 -4.89
C PHE A 293 -10.73 9.10 -5.81
N TRP A 294 -11.40 9.82 -6.69
CA TRP A 294 -10.73 10.73 -7.63
C TRP A 294 -11.47 12.06 -7.71
N VAL A 295 -10.75 13.08 -8.16
CA VAL A 295 -11.31 14.40 -8.48
C VAL A 295 -10.99 14.69 -9.94
N GLU A 296 -12.02 14.88 -10.75
CA GLU A 296 -11.89 15.27 -12.16
C GLU A 296 -12.35 16.73 -12.32
N LEU A 297 -11.54 17.55 -12.99
CA LEU A 297 -11.94 18.85 -13.48
C LEU A 297 -12.04 18.76 -15.00
N ARG A 298 -13.17 19.21 -15.55
CA ARG A 298 -13.44 19.16 -17.00
C ARG A 298 -13.95 20.51 -17.51
N ILE A 299 -13.41 20.92 -18.65
CA ILE A 299 -13.84 22.09 -19.42
C ILE A 299 -13.91 21.67 -20.88
N GLU A 300 -15.12 21.65 -21.45
CA GLU A 300 -15.38 21.18 -22.81
C GLU A 300 -14.79 19.76 -23.03
N GLU A 301 -13.80 19.62 -23.92
CA GLU A 301 -13.12 18.35 -24.20
C GLU A 301 -11.85 18.12 -23.36
N SER A 302 -11.37 19.14 -22.64
CA SER A 302 -10.18 19.04 -21.80
C SER A 302 -10.54 18.60 -20.38
N PHE A 303 -9.82 17.63 -19.83
CA PHE A 303 -9.97 17.22 -18.44
C PHE A 303 -8.63 16.92 -17.78
N ILE A 304 -8.61 17.01 -16.45
CA ILE A 304 -7.54 16.54 -15.58
C ILE A 304 -8.19 15.74 -14.45
N LYS A 305 -7.53 14.68 -14.02
CA LYS A 305 -8.04 13.77 -13.00
C LYS A 305 -6.92 13.41 -12.04
N GLU A 306 -7.20 13.55 -10.74
CA GLU A 306 -6.27 13.21 -9.67
C GLU A 306 -6.88 12.10 -8.82
N TYR A 307 -6.02 11.18 -8.36
CA TYR A 307 -6.43 9.94 -7.69
C TYR A 307 -5.90 9.94 -6.27
N PHE A 308 -6.77 9.54 -5.36
CA PHE A 308 -6.56 9.66 -3.93
C PHE A 308 -6.99 8.39 -3.20
N ILE A 309 -6.34 8.15 -2.06
CA ILE A 309 -6.79 7.18 -1.06
C ILE A 309 -7.00 7.94 0.24
N ALA A 310 -8.20 7.81 0.82
CA ALA A 310 -8.60 8.45 2.07
C ALA A 310 -7.78 7.96 3.27
#